data_AF-A0A8T4K1V1-F1
#
_entry.id   AF-A0A8T4K1V1-F1
#
_cell.length_a   1.000
_cell.length_b   1.000
_cell.length_c   1.000
_cell.angle_alpha   90.00
_cell.angle_beta   90.00
_cell.angle_gamma   90.00
#
_symmetry.space_group_name_H-M   'P 1'
#
loop_
_entity.id
_entity.type
_entity.pdbx_description
1 polymer ?
#
loop_
_entity_poly.entity_id
_entity_poly.type
_entity_poly.pdbx_seq_one_letter_code
_entity_poly.pdbx_strand_id
1 'polypeptide(L)'
;MKTLHEVTQIVGMTRRVIQEYEKAGLATAPTATNKYGHLLYADKEIDRLWQIRFYRELGYGKNEMKAVFNNPHYNRKEALSFQIAQLEKKKKHLESLIETANLLKEMDVPISAIRFGSHGLENLSYDTLVPVIVAAFNAMDLKEPMEQSFVAVLTEEDENYWFETLDKVMVFFKEDSPYDDDSVQVQICALHHITAKVLSDSIFLFKWNNLNFAPGAEIASEIDDIYGPGSAEYLFQATCYYCTKHEDNPTDRNLIDALNNIENLGRKKYTTGSEEVQAQVKRIHEFFSNIPAMSQAAHLSLLNNIGNMFGSKTYKELIDNGAERGVSWFISRAIQIYCTRLKENEFTEDTV
;
A
#
# COMPACT_ATOMS: atom_id res chain seq x y z
N MET A 1 11.98 -6.83 -47.10
CA MET A 1 10.72 -7.58 -46.90
C MET A 1 10.97 -8.85 -46.12
N LYS A 2 10.02 -9.26 -45.28
CA LYS A 2 10.12 -10.38 -44.33
C LYS A 2 8.91 -11.31 -44.46
N THR A 3 9.12 -12.60 -44.29
CA THR A 3 8.03 -13.58 -44.19
C THR A 3 7.27 -13.39 -42.88
N LEU A 4 6.01 -13.82 -42.84
CA LEU A 4 5.20 -13.79 -41.61
C LEU A 4 5.91 -14.44 -40.41
N HIS A 5 6.70 -15.49 -40.63
CA HIS A 5 7.47 -16.12 -39.55
C HIS A 5 8.54 -15.18 -38.98
N GLU A 6 9.35 -14.56 -39.83
CA GLU A 6 10.34 -13.57 -39.38
C GLU A 6 9.67 -12.38 -38.68
N VAL A 7 8.53 -11.91 -39.20
CA VAL A 7 7.75 -10.82 -38.58
C VAL A 7 7.31 -11.20 -37.17
N THR A 8 6.81 -12.43 -36.95
CA THR A 8 6.39 -12.86 -35.60
C THR A 8 7.52 -12.79 -34.58
N GLN A 9 8.77 -13.05 -34.99
CA GLN A 9 9.95 -12.92 -34.13
C GLN A 9 10.31 -11.46 -33.88
N ILE A 10 10.26 -10.62 -34.93
CA ILE A 10 10.59 -9.20 -34.84
C ILE A 10 9.61 -8.45 -33.94
N VAL A 11 8.30 -8.66 -34.12
CA VAL A 11 7.27 -7.90 -33.40
C VAL A 11 6.85 -8.58 -32.11
N GLY A 12 7.29 -9.81 -31.84
CA GLY A 12 6.93 -10.57 -30.63
C GLY A 12 5.43 -10.87 -30.52
N MET A 13 4.74 -11.10 -31.64
CA MET A 13 3.32 -11.47 -31.68
C MET A 13 3.13 -12.79 -32.42
N THR A 14 2.13 -13.57 -32.01
CA THR A 14 1.81 -14.82 -32.70
C THR A 14 1.18 -14.54 -34.06
N ARG A 15 1.30 -15.51 -34.99
CA ARG A 15 0.67 -15.45 -36.32
C ARG A 15 -0.82 -15.11 -36.23
N ARG A 16 -1.53 -15.75 -35.29
CA ARG A 16 -2.97 -15.55 -35.06
C ARG A 16 -3.29 -14.11 -34.67
N VAL A 17 -2.50 -13.51 -33.76
CA VAL A 17 -2.69 -12.13 -33.30
C VAL A 17 -2.50 -11.12 -34.44
N ILE A 18 -1.45 -11.31 -35.26
CA ILE A 18 -1.19 -10.46 -36.43
C ILE A 18 -2.38 -10.52 -37.40
N GLN A 19 -2.85 -11.72 -37.74
CA GLN A 19 -3.99 -11.91 -38.64
C GLN A 19 -5.30 -11.35 -38.08
N GLU A 20 -5.50 -11.41 -36.77
CA GLU A 20 -6.66 -10.78 -36.13
C GLU A 20 -6.62 -9.25 -36.25
N TYR A 21 -5.45 -8.63 -36.13
CA TYR A 21 -5.31 -7.19 -36.34
C TYR A 21 -5.47 -6.78 -37.79
N GLU A 22 -5.00 -7.60 -38.73
CA GLU A 22 -5.24 -7.41 -40.17
C GLU A 22 -6.73 -7.48 -40.50
N LYS A 23 -7.43 -8.53 -40.02
CA LYS A 23 -8.89 -8.68 -40.17
C LYS A 23 -9.66 -7.53 -39.53
N ALA A 24 -9.18 -7.02 -38.40
CA ALA A 24 -9.78 -5.89 -37.71
C ALA A 24 -9.53 -4.53 -38.42
N GLY A 25 -8.68 -4.50 -39.45
CA GLY A 25 -8.27 -3.27 -40.15
C GLY A 25 -7.34 -2.39 -39.32
N LEU A 26 -6.71 -2.95 -38.28
CA LEU A 26 -5.76 -2.23 -37.43
C LEU A 26 -4.33 -2.32 -38.00
N ALA A 27 -3.98 -3.48 -38.54
CA ALA A 27 -2.75 -3.73 -39.30
C ALA A 27 -3.07 -3.87 -40.81
N THR A 28 -2.09 -3.57 -41.65
CA THR A 28 -2.21 -3.74 -43.09
C THR A 28 -1.68 -5.12 -43.46
N ALA A 29 -2.53 -5.95 -44.09
CA ALA A 29 -2.07 -7.19 -44.70
C ALA A 29 -1.22 -6.87 -45.94
N PRO A 30 -0.03 -7.47 -46.09
CA PRO A 30 0.79 -7.25 -47.27
C PRO A 30 0.14 -7.86 -48.51
N THR A 31 0.44 -7.30 -49.68
CA THR A 31 -0.02 -7.81 -50.97
C THR A 31 1.08 -8.56 -51.73
N ALA A 32 2.35 -8.35 -51.35
CA ALA A 32 3.49 -9.00 -51.98
C ALA A 32 3.63 -10.46 -51.51
N THR A 33 3.99 -11.35 -52.43
CA THR A 33 4.31 -12.76 -52.14
C THR A 33 5.68 -13.14 -52.71
N ASN A 34 6.32 -14.14 -52.09
CA ASN A 34 7.53 -14.74 -52.65
C ASN A 34 7.18 -15.79 -53.73
N LYS A 35 8.22 -16.36 -54.36
CA LYS A 35 8.08 -17.43 -55.38
C LYS A 35 7.38 -18.72 -54.90
N TYR A 36 7.12 -18.85 -53.60
CA TYR A 36 6.44 -19.99 -52.97
C TYR A 36 5.02 -19.62 -52.47
N GLY A 37 4.53 -18.41 -52.77
CA GLY A 37 3.21 -17.94 -52.37
C GLY A 37 3.11 -17.43 -50.92
N HIS A 38 4.23 -17.27 -50.21
CA HIS A 38 4.21 -16.72 -48.85
C HIS A 38 4.14 -15.20 -48.87
N LEU A 39 3.28 -14.61 -48.03
CA LEU A 39 3.17 -13.17 -47.83
C LEU A 39 4.47 -12.54 -47.33
N LEU A 40 4.81 -11.38 -47.89
CA LEU A 40 6.01 -10.61 -47.62
C LEU A 40 5.65 -9.23 -47.06
N TYR A 41 6.02 -8.99 -45.81
CA TYR A 41 5.81 -7.73 -45.10
C TYR A 41 6.99 -6.79 -45.37
N ALA A 42 6.72 -5.55 -45.77
CA ALA A 42 7.72 -4.50 -45.81
C ALA A 42 7.82 -3.81 -44.44
N ASP A 43 8.81 -2.92 -44.31
CA ASP A 43 9.12 -2.29 -43.03
C ASP A 43 7.93 -1.47 -42.51
N LYS A 44 7.13 -0.88 -43.41
CA LYS A 44 5.90 -0.16 -43.04
C LYS A 44 4.86 -1.05 -42.35
N GLU A 45 4.62 -2.27 -42.83
CA GLU A 45 3.68 -3.19 -42.17
C GLU A 45 4.24 -3.68 -40.83
N ILE A 46 5.56 -3.90 -40.76
CA ILE A 46 6.25 -4.31 -39.53
C ILE A 46 6.19 -3.20 -38.48
N ASP A 47 6.46 -1.96 -38.85
CA ASP A 47 6.38 -0.78 -37.98
C ASP A 47 4.97 -0.59 -37.44
N ARG A 48 3.96 -0.80 -38.29
CA ARG A 48 2.56 -0.73 -37.87
C ARG A 48 2.24 -1.78 -36.80
N LEU A 49 2.71 -3.00 -36.98
CA LEU A 49 2.56 -4.08 -36.00
C LEU A 49 3.30 -3.75 -34.69
N TRP A 50 4.51 -3.18 -34.77
CA TRP A 50 5.24 -2.70 -33.60
C TRP A 50 4.48 -1.63 -32.82
N GLN A 51 3.88 -0.66 -33.51
CA GLN A 51 3.05 0.38 -32.88
C GLN A 51 1.82 -0.23 -32.20
N ILE A 52 1.11 -1.14 -32.87
CA ILE A 52 -0.04 -1.84 -32.27
C ILE A 52 0.36 -2.56 -30.99
N ARG A 53 1.50 -3.27 -31.01
CA ARG A 53 2.02 -3.93 -29.80
C ARG A 53 2.27 -2.90 -28.71
N PHE A 54 3.00 -1.83 -29.00
CA PHE A 54 3.33 -0.80 -28.02
C PHE A 54 2.08 -0.18 -27.38
N TYR A 55 1.09 0.23 -28.18
CA TYR A 55 -0.16 0.79 -27.67
C TYR A 55 -0.97 -0.23 -26.84
N ARG A 56 -0.95 -1.50 -27.23
CA ARG A 56 -1.55 -2.56 -26.42
C ARG A 56 -0.85 -2.72 -25.07
N GLU A 57 0.49 -2.73 -25.04
CA GLU A 57 1.26 -2.80 -23.78
C GLU A 57 1.01 -1.57 -22.91
N LEU A 58 0.77 -0.40 -23.51
CA LEU A 58 0.34 0.80 -22.79
C LEU A 58 -1.07 0.65 -22.21
N GLY A 59 -1.87 -0.34 -22.63
CA GLY A 59 -3.21 -0.61 -22.11
C GLY A 59 -4.36 -0.21 -23.03
N TYR A 60 -4.09 0.21 -24.27
CA TYR A 60 -5.14 0.59 -25.21
C TYR A 60 -5.91 -0.62 -25.73
N GLY A 61 -7.23 -0.50 -25.75
CA GLY A 61 -8.13 -1.42 -26.42
C GLY A 61 -8.09 -1.30 -27.95
N LYS A 62 -8.66 -2.29 -28.65
CA LYS A 62 -8.71 -2.31 -30.13
C LYS A 62 -9.38 -1.07 -30.72
N ASN A 63 -10.45 -0.56 -30.11
CA ASN A 63 -11.20 0.60 -30.60
C ASN A 63 -10.42 1.91 -30.41
N GLU A 64 -9.73 2.06 -29.29
CA GLU A 64 -8.91 3.24 -29.00
C GLU A 64 -7.70 3.28 -29.94
N MET A 65 -7.06 2.12 -30.18
CA MET A 65 -5.98 2.03 -31.18
C MET A 65 -6.48 2.41 -32.58
N LYS A 66 -7.70 2.04 -32.99
CA LYS A 66 -8.28 2.50 -34.27
C LYS A 66 -8.40 4.02 -34.30
N ALA A 67 -8.84 4.65 -33.22
CA ALA A 67 -8.93 6.11 -33.13
C ALA A 67 -7.54 6.76 -33.20
N VAL A 68 -6.55 6.26 -32.45
CA VAL A 68 -5.15 6.72 -32.48
C VAL A 68 -4.59 6.72 -33.90
N PHE A 69 -4.91 5.68 -34.66
CA PHE A 69 -4.28 5.44 -35.95
C PHE A 69 -5.02 6.00 -37.16
N ASN A 70 -6.34 6.16 -37.09
CA ASN A 70 -7.18 6.49 -38.24
C ASN A 70 -7.84 7.87 -38.11
N ASN A 71 -7.80 8.52 -36.95
CA ASN A 71 -8.38 9.85 -36.75
C ASN A 71 -7.30 10.94 -36.85
N PRO A 72 -7.31 11.78 -37.91
CA PRO A 72 -6.33 12.85 -38.09
C PRO A 72 -6.44 13.97 -37.04
N HIS A 73 -7.57 14.06 -36.32
CA HIS A 73 -7.80 15.03 -35.24
C HIS A 73 -7.56 14.45 -33.83
N TYR A 74 -7.01 13.23 -33.73
CA TYR A 74 -6.74 12.62 -32.44
C TYR A 74 -5.59 13.33 -31.71
N ASN A 75 -5.87 13.85 -30.51
CA ASN A 75 -4.85 14.47 -29.67
C ASN A 75 -3.98 13.40 -29.01
N ARG A 76 -2.99 12.89 -29.76
CA ARG A 76 -2.07 11.84 -29.31
C ARG A 76 -1.34 12.21 -28.01
N LYS A 77 -0.96 13.47 -27.85
CA LYS A 77 -0.22 13.95 -26.67
C LYS A 77 -1.07 13.81 -25.41
N GLU A 78 -2.29 14.33 -25.45
CA GLU A 78 -3.23 14.26 -24.33
C GLU A 78 -3.60 12.83 -23.95
N ALA A 79 -3.85 11.98 -24.95
CA ALA A 79 -4.18 10.58 -24.68
C ALA A 79 -3.00 9.79 -24.08
N LEU A 80 -1.77 10.03 -24.55
CA LEU A 80 -0.58 9.43 -23.96
C LEU A 80 -0.35 9.95 -22.54
N SER A 81 -0.55 11.25 -22.28
CA SER A 81 -0.46 11.80 -20.92
C SER A 81 -1.48 11.17 -19.97
N PHE A 82 -2.72 10.99 -20.42
CA PHE A 82 -3.74 10.28 -19.64
C PHE A 82 -3.31 8.84 -19.35
N GLN A 83 -2.81 8.12 -20.36
CA GLN A 83 -2.40 6.72 -20.19
C GLN A 83 -1.18 6.59 -19.27
N ILE A 84 -0.22 7.49 -19.36
CA ILE A 84 0.92 7.55 -18.42
C ILE A 84 0.41 7.71 -17.00
N ALA A 85 -0.52 8.63 -16.74
CA ALA A 85 -1.09 8.80 -15.41
C ALA A 85 -1.83 7.54 -14.91
N GLN A 86 -2.49 6.77 -15.78
CA GLN A 86 -3.09 5.48 -15.39
C GLN A 86 -2.03 4.42 -15.08
N LEU A 87 -0.96 4.36 -15.87
CA LEU A 87 0.15 3.44 -15.64
C LEU A 87 0.91 3.76 -14.35
N GLU A 88 1.11 5.04 -14.04
CA GLU A 88 1.68 5.49 -12.76
C GLU A 88 0.80 5.09 -11.57
N LYS A 89 -0.52 5.25 -11.66
CA LYS A 89 -1.45 4.75 -10.63
C LYS A 89 -1.36 3.24 -10.45
N LYS A 90 -1.25 2.49 -11.56
CA LYS A 90 -1.09 1.04 -11.52
C LYS A 90 0.26 0.62 -10.93
N LYS A 91 1.33 1.36 -11.25
CA LYS A 91 2.66 1.18 -10.66
C LYS A 91 2.58 1.34 -9.14
N LYS A 92 2.03 2.47 -8.65
CA LYS A 92 1.84 2.71 -7.21
C LYS A 92 1.02 1.61 -6.53
N HIS A 93 -0.05 1.15 -7.18
CA HIS A 93 -0.85 0.04 -6.66
C HIS A 93 -0.06 -1.28 -6.56
N LEU A 94 0.76 -1.60 -7.58
CA LEU A 94 1.60 -2.80 -7.56
C LEU A 94 2.71 -2.69 -6.51
N GLU A 95 3.33 -1.52 -6.36
CA GLU A 95 4.30 -1.24 -5.29
C GLU A 95 3.67 -1.47 -3.92
N SER A 96 2.48 -0.90 -3.69
CA SER A 96 1.72 -1.12 -2.45
C SER A 96 1.37 -2.60 -2.19
N LEU A 97 1.01 -3.36 -3.23
CA LEU A 97 0.76 -4.80 -3.10
C LEU A 97 2.03 -5.60 -2.77
N ILE A 98 3.16 -5.24 -3.38
CA ILE A 98 4.46 -5.87 -3.11
C ILE A 98 4.89 -5.58 -1.67
N GLU A 99 4.77 -4.33 -1.22
CA GLU A 99 5.03 -3.94 0.16
C GLU A 99 4.13 -4.70 1.15
N THR A 100 2.83 -4.81 0.85
CA THR A 100 1.90 -5.59 1.67
C THR A 100 2.31 -7.06 1.73
N ALA A 101 2.68 -7.66 0.60
CA ALA A 101 3.12 -9.04 0.55
C ALA A 101 4.45 -9.27 1.29
N ASN A 102 5.40 -8.33 1.16
CA ASN A 102 6.65 -8.34 1.92
C ASN A 102 6.37 -8.23 3.42
N LEU A 103 5.48 -7.34 3.83
CA LEU A 103 5.09 -7.20 5.23
C LEU A 103 4.53 -8.49 5.81
N LEU A 104 3.60 -9.14 5.11
CA LEU A 104 3.06 -10.43 5.53
C LEU A 104 4.15 -11.48 5.68
N LYS A 105 5.09 -11.50 4.73
CA LYS A 105 6.23 -12.43 4.72
C LYS A 105 7.18 -12.17 5.90
N GLU A 106 7.59 -10.92 6.13
CA GLU A 106 8.53 -10.54 7.21
C GLU A 106 7.92 -10.70 8.61
N MET A 107 6.61 -10.48 8.74
CA MET A 107 5.91 -10.62 10.02
C MET A 107 5.40 -12.05 10.30
N ASP A 108 5.71 -13.01 9.42
CA ASP A 108 5.19 -14.40 9.45
C ASP A 108 3.65 -14.47 9.60
N VAL A 109 2.96 -13.51 8.98
CA VAL A 109 1.51 -13.41 9.03
C VAL A 109 0.93 -14.21 7.87
N PRO A 110 0.12 -15.25 8.13
CA PRO A 110 -0.46 -16.01 7.05
C PRO A 110 -1.39 -15.10 6.23
N ILE A 111 -1.40 -15.25 4.90
CA ILE A 111 -2.31 -14.51 4.01
C ILE A 111 -3.78 -14.70 4.44
N SER A 112 -4.11 -15.82 5.09
CA SER A 112 -5.43 -16.05 5.67
C SER A 112 -5.78 -15.15 6.86
N ALA A 113 -4.82 -14.47 7.48
CA ALA A 113 -5.12 -13.41 8.45
C ALA A 113 -5.77 -12.21 7.75
N ILE A 114 -5.33 -11.86 6.53
CA ILE A 114 -6.03 -10.87 5.67
C ILE A 114 -7.43 -11.37 5.27
N ARG A 115 -7.67 -12.69 5.29
CA ARG A 115 -8.99 -13.29 5.06
C ARG A 115 -9.88 -13.05 6.29
N PHE A 116 -10.26 -11.80 6.49
CA PHE A 116 -11.45 -11.41 7.22
C PHE A 116 -12.66 -12.10 6.57
N GLY A 117 -12.96 -13.36 6.92
CA GLY A 117 -13.96 -14.09 6.15
C GLY A 117 -14.39 -15.48 6.61
N SER A 118 -13.70 -16.15 7.53
CA SER A 118 -14.23 -17.41 8.10
C SER A 118 -14.87 -17.25 9.48
N HIS A 119 -14.45 -16.29 10.31
CA HIS A 119 -14.98 -16.10 11.67
C HIS A 119 -15.35 -14.64 12.07
N GLY A 120 -15.31 -13.66 11.15
CA GLY A 120 -15.53 -12.25 11.50
C GLY A 120 -14.29 -11.58 12.11
N LEU A 121 -14.41 -10.32 12.56
CA LEU A 121 -13.38 -9.56 13.30
C LEU A 121 -13.36 -9.98 14.80
N GLU A 122 -14.05 -11.06 15.18
CA GLU A 122 -13.94 -11.65 16.51
C GLU A 122 -12.50 -12.16 16.71
N ASN A 123 -11.78 -11.55 17.66
CA ASN A 123 -10.38 -11.85 18.01
C ASN A 123 -9.36 -11.50 16.91
N LEU A 124 -9.40 -10.27 16.39
CA LEU A 124 -8.28 -9.76 15.60
C LEU A 124 -7.00 -9.82 16.42
N SER A 125 -6.11 -10.74 16.03
CA SER A 125 -4.76 -10.72 16.56
C SER A 125 -4.08 -9.44 16.09
N TYR A 126 -3.16 -8.97 16.92
CA TYR A 126 -2.28 -7.85 16.65
C TYR A 126 -1.64 -7.92 15.24
N ASP A 127 -1.26 -9.13 14.81
CA ASP A 127 -0.69 -9.41 13.49
C ASP A 127 -1.66 -9.25 12.30
N THR A 128 -2.97 -9.23 12.54
CA THR A 128 -3.99 -9.07 11.50
C THR A 128 -4.30 -7.59 11.20
N LEU A 129 -4.12 -6.72 12.20
CA LEU A 129 -4.36 -5.28 12.05
C LEU A 129 -3.23 -4.56 11.32
N VAL A 130 -2.01 -5.06 11.48
CA VAL A 130 -0.82 -4.43 10.89
C VAL A 130 -0.89 -4.33 9.38
N PRO A 131 -1.19 -5.41 8.61
CA PRO A 131 -1.28 -5.32 7.16
C PRO A 131 -2.36 -4.34 6.67
N VAL A 132 -3.47 -4.21 7.40
CA VAL A 132 -4.56 -3.28 7.05
C VAL A 132 -4.13 -1.83 7.22
N ILE A 133 -3.49 -1.52 8.33
CA ILE A 133 -3.04 -0.14 8.60
C ILE A 133 -1.88 0.20 7.66
N VAL A 134 -0.95 -0.71 7.40
CA VAL A 134 0.12 -0.47 6.40
C VAL A 134 -0.44 -0.27 5.00
N ALA A 135 -1.38 -1.10 4.55
CA ALA A 135 -2.01 -0.91 3.25
C ALA A 135 -2.69 0.46 3.15
N ALA A 136 -3.31 0.94 4.23
CA ALA A 136 -3.90 2.27 4.28
C ALA A 136 -2.82 3.36 4.21
N PHE A 137 -1.73 3.27 4.99
CA PHE A 137 -0.65 4.25 5.01
C PHE A 137 0.08 4.32 3.65
N ASN A 138 0.37 3.18 3.02
CA ASN A 138 1.04 3.12 1.72
C ASN A 138 0.14 3.67 0.61
N ALA A 139 -1.18 3.47 0.69
CA ALA A 139 -2.13 4.05 -0.25
C ALA A 139 -2.18 5.59 -0.22
N MET A 140 -1.63 6.23 0.82
CA MET A 140 -1.65 7.68 0.99
C MET A 140 -0.36 8.37 0.59
N ASP A 141 0.68 7.63 0.17
CA ASP A 141 1.99 8.22 -0.13
C ASP A 141 2.54 9.01 1.07
N LEU A 142 2.22 8.59 2.30
CA LEU A 142 2.56 9.31 3.54
C LEU A 142 4.04 9.22 3.90
N LYS A 143 4.84 8.42 3.19
CA LYS A 143 6.23 8.12 3.54
C LYS A 143 7.10 9.39 3.56
N GLU A 144 7.16 10.13 2.45
CA GLU A 144 7.92 11.40 2.39
C GLU A 144 7.38 12.50 3.36
N PRO A 145 6.05 12.75 3.44
CA PRO A 145 5.50 13.69 4.41
C PRO A 145 5.78 13.32 5.88
N MET A 146 5.77 12.03 6.21
CA MET A 146 6.08 11.54 7.55
C MET A 146 7.56 11.71 7.87
N GLU A 147 8.48 11.34 6.97
CA GLU A 147 9.93 11.54 7.17
C GLU A 147 10.29 13.00 7.45
N GLN A 148 9.72 13.95 6.70
CA GLN A 148 9.91 15.39 6.96
C GLN A 148 9.28 15.83 8.30
N SER A 149 8.19 15.18 8.71
CA SER A 149 7.52 15.47 9.98
C SER A 149 8.24 14.87 11.18
N PHE A 150 9.00 13.79 11.00
CA PHE A 150 9.82 13.20 12.07
C PHE A 150 10.90 14.19 12.51
N VAL A 151 11.59 14.80 11.54
CA VAL A 151 12.60 15.85 11.77
C VAL A 151 11.97 17.12 12.37
N ALA A 152 10.71 17.40 12.07
CA ALA A 152 10.01 18.57 12.63
C ALA A 152 9.56 18.38 14.09
N VAL A 153 9.39 17.13 14.54
CA VAL A 153 8.91 16.80 15.90
C VAL A 153 10.07 16.56 16.87
N LEU A 154 11.16 15.95 16.40
CA LEU A 154 12.32 15.63 17.23
C LEU A 154 13.22 16.85 17.42
N THR A 155 13.78 16.99 18.63
CA THR A 155 14.85 17.96 18.89
C THR A 155 16.22 17.35 18.55
N GLU A 156 17.24 18.20 18.40
CA GLU A 156 18.63 17.74 18.22
C GLU A 156 19.08 16.83 19.38
N GLU A 157 18.62 17.09 20.60
CA GLU A 157 18.87 16.21 21.76
C GLU A 157 18.20 14.83 21.60
N ASP A 158 16.99 14.79 21.04
CA ASP A 158 16.28 13.52 20.79
C ASP A 158 16.96 12.69 19.70
N GLU A 159 17.39 13.34 18.62
CA GLU A 159 18.14 12.69 17.54
C GLU A 159 19.45 12.10 18.06
N ASN A 160 20.24 12.90 18.80
CA ASN A 160 21.47 12.44 19.42
C ASN A 160 21.22 11.27 20.37
N TYR A 161 20.20 11.36 21.22
CA TYR A 161 19.84 10.28 22.13
C TYR A 161 19.40 9.01 21.40
N TRP A 162 18.73 9.14 20.25
CA TRP A 162 18.36 8.00 19.39
C TRP A 162 19.61 7.30 18.84
N PHE A 163 20.56 8.05 18.27
CA PHE A 163 21.80 7.50 17.75
C PHE A 163 22.66 6.87 18.85
N GLU A 164 22.80 7.52 20.02
CA GLU A 164 23.52 6.95 21.16
C GLU A 164 22.87 5.65 21.67
N THR A 165 21.54 5.54 21.61
CA THR A 165 20.82 4.32 22.00
C THR A 165 21.01 3.23 20.97
N LEU A 166 20.95 3.57 19.67
CA LEU A 166 21.26 2.65 18.59
C LEU A 166 22.70 2.11 18.70
N ASP A 167 23.68 2.98 18.96
CA ASP A 167 25.07 2.59 19.18
C ASP A 167 25.21 1.54 20.28
N LYS A 168 24.47 1.69 21.39
CA LYS A 168 24.45 0.70 22.48
C LYS A 168 23.87 -0.63 22.02
N VAL A 169 22.80 -0.65 21.23
CA VAL A 169 22.28 -1.89 20.61
C VAL A 169 23.35 -2.55 19.75
N MET A 170 24.08 -1.75 18.97
CA MET A 170 25.11 -2.22 18.05
C MET A 170 26.38 -2.73 18.75
N VAL A 171 26.66 -2.28 19.99
CA VAL A 171 27.69 -2.90 20.84
C VAL A 171 27.33 -4.36 21.14
N PHE A 172 26.08 -4.64 21.53
CA PHE A 172 25.63 -6.00 21.80
C PHE A 172 25.67 -6.90 20.55
N PHE A 173 25.30 -6.35 19.38
CA PHE A 173 25.45 -7.05 18.11
C PHE A 173 26.91 -7.45 17.85
N LYS A 174 27.86 -6.52 18.04
CA LYS A 174 29.30 -6.78 17.83
C LYS A 174 29.89 -7.76 18.83
N GLU A 175 29.27 -7.91 20.00
CA GLU A 175 29.64 -8.88 21.02
C GLU A 175 28.94 -10.24 20.87
N ASP A 176 28.21 -10.45 19.76
CA ASP A 176 27.41 -11.66 19.49
C ASP A 176 26.40 -11.97 20.62
N SER A 177 25.90 -10.93 21.30
CA SER A 177 24.85 -11.09 22.32
C SER A 177 23.53 -11.48 21.67
N PRO A 178 22.68 -12.30 22.30
CA PRO A 178 21.34 -12.60 21.80
C PRO A 178 20.48 -11.34 21.72
N TYR A 179 19.70 -11.19 20.64
CA TYR A 179 18.81 -10.04 20.46
C TYR A 179 17.73 -9.93 21.54
N ASP A 180 17.39 -11.04 22.20
CA ASP A 180 16.38 -11.16 23.25
C ASP A 180 16.96 -11.05 24.67
N ASP A 181 18.27 -10.76 24.81
CA ASP A 181 18.89 -10.49 26.10
C ASP A 181 18.25 -9.25 26.77
N ASP A 182 18.04 -9.32 28.09
CA ASP A 182 17.42 -8.24 28.87
C ASP A 182 18.14 -6.90 28.64
N SER A 183 19.47 -6.91 28.50
CA SER A 183 20.28 -5.71 28.30
C SER A 183 20.02 -5.06 26.94
N VAL A 184 19.80 -5.88 25.91
CA VAL A 184 19.42 -5.43 24.56
C VAL A 184 18.01 -4.86 24.60
N GLN A 185 17.08 -5.59 25.24
CA GLN A 185 15.67 -5.21 25.32
C GLN A 185 15.45 -3.92 26.11
N VAL A 186 16.30 -3.61 27.09
CA VAL A 186 16.33 -2.28 27.74
C VAL A 186 16.65 -1.17 26.75
N GLN A 187 17.58 -1.38 25.81
CA GLN A 187 17.88 -0.38 24.78
C GLN A 187 16.77 -0.28 23.74
N ILE A 188 16.14 -1.40 23.35
CA ILE A 188 14.98 -1.37 22.45
C ILE A 188 13.80 -0.61 23.08
N CYS A 189 13.57 -0.78 24.38
CA CYS A 189 12.58 0.01 25.12
C CYS A 189 12.89 1.52 25.07
N ALA A 190 14.17 1.90 25.18
CA ALA A 190 14.58 3.29 25.04
C ALA A 190 14.36 3.82 23.61
N LEU A 191 14.64 3.02 22.57
CA LEU A 191 14.30 3.38 21.19
C LEU A 191 12.79 3.55 20.98
N HIS A 192 11.97 2.69 21.59
CA HIS A 192 10.52 2.83 21.58
C HIS A 192 10.08 4.16 22.20
N HIS A 193 10.64 4.53 23.36
CA HIS A 193 10.29 5.76 24.06
C HIS A 193 10.56 7.02 23.23
N ILE A 194 11.68 7.05 22.48
CA ILE A 194 11.99 8.17 21.58
C ILE A 194 11.05 8.17 20.38
N THR A 195 10.84 7.00 19.78
CA THR A 195 9.94 6.83 18.63
C THR A 195 8.50 7.23 18.99
N ALA A 196 8.09 7.02 20.24
CA ALA A 196 6.77 7.40 20.73
C ALA A 196 6.52 8.90 20.72
N LYS A 197 7.56 9.74 20.74
CA LYS A 197 7.41 11.21 20.56
C LYS A 197 6.88 11.57 19.18
N VAL A 198 7.09 10.69 18.19
CA VAL A 198 6.81 10.91 16.76
C VAL A 198 5.59 10.11 16.32
N LEU A 199 5.43 8.90 16.84
CA LEU A 199 4.41 7.95 16.41
C LEU A 199 3.35 7.62 17.47
N SER A 200 3.47 8.12 18.71
CA SER A 200 2.75 7.66 19.92
C SER A 200 3.33 6.38 20.54
N ASP A 201 2.91 6.09 21.77
CA ASP A 201 3.33 4.91 22.56
C ASP A 201 2.73 3.57 22.05
N SER A 202 2.25 3.56 20.80
CA SER A 202 1.66 2.40 20.15
C SER A 202 2.77 1.41 19.76
N ILE A 203 2.70 0.19 20.30
CA ILE A 203 3.60 -0.91 19.93
C ILE A 203 3.33 -1.28 18.48
N PHE A 204 2.08 -1.15 18.03
CA PHE A 204 1.69 -1.30 16.63
C PHE A 204 2.47 -0.37 15.70
N LEU A 205 2.48 0.94 15.98
CA LEU A 205 3.20 1.91 15.15
C LEU A 205 4.72 1.75 15.28
N PHE A 206 5.21 1.29 16.43
CA PHE A 206 6.63 0.97 16.61
C PHE A 206 7.05 -0.23 15.76
N LYS A 207 6.28 -1.32 15.75
CA LYS A 207 6.51 -2.49 14.88
C LYS A 207 6.41 -2.11 13.41
N TRP A 208 5.50 -1.21 13.05
CA TRP A 208 5.42 -0.67 11.69
C TRP A 208 6.67 0.12 11.31
N ASN A 209 7.14 1.03 12.17
CA ASN A 209 8.35 1.81 11.95
C ASN A 209 9.60 0.92 11.78
N ASN A 210 9.64 -0.21 12.49
CA ASN A 210 10.71 -1.20 12.41
C ASN A 210 10.88 -1.80 11.00
N LEU A 211 9.85 -1.76 10.14
CA LEU A 211 9.94 -2.26 8.76
C LEU A 211 10.99 -1.52 7.92
N ASN A 212 11.39 -0.31 8.32
CA ASN A 212 12.51 0.41 7.70
C ASN A 212 13.85 -0.32 7.87
N PHE A 213 13.96 -1.21 8.88
CA PHE A 213 15.14 -2.02 9.16
C PHE A 213 15.00 -3.48 8.72
N ALA A 214 13.88 -3.85 8.08
CA ALA A 214 13.67 -5.21 7.59
C ALA A 214 14.67 -5.58 6.47
N PRO A 215 14.99 -6.88 6.29
CA PRO A 215 15.87 -7.33 5.22
C PRO A 215 15.43 -6.82 3.84
N GLY A 216 16.32 -6.09 3.16
CA GLY A 216 16.06 -5.52 1.84
C GLY A 216 15.42 -4.12 1.83
N ALA A 217 15.20 -3.52 3.01
CA ALA A 217 14.87 -2.10 3.10
C ALA A 217 16.11 -1.22 2.79
N GLU A 218 15.88 0.00 2.29
CA GLU A 218 16.94 0.95 1.93
C GLU A 218 17.76 1.35 3.17
N ILE A 219 17.07 1.78 4.25
CA ILE A 219 17.70 2.15 5.53
C ILE A 219 18.45 0.96 6.16
N ALA A 220 17.95 -0.28 5.99
CA ALA A 220 18.66 -1.47 6.47
C ALA A 220 20.06 -1.62 5.84
N SER A 221 20.21 -1.26 4.56
CA SER A 221 21.51 -1.31 3.88
C SER A 221 22.49 -0.29 4.46
N GLU A 222 22.01 0.91 4.79
CA GLU A 222 22.83 1.94 5.43
C GLU A 222 23.30 1.52 6.83
N ILE A 223 22.42 0.90 7.62
CA ILE A 223 22.77 0.37 8.95
C ILE A 223 23.86 -0.70 8.83
N ASP A 224 23.72 -1.64 7.90
CA ASP A 224 24.72 -2.69 7.66
C ASP A 224 26.07 -2.13 7.17
N ASP A 225 26.06 -1.08 6.35
CA ASP A 225 27.28 -0.41 5.91
C ASP A 225 28.04 0.28 7.07
N ILE A 226 27.32 0.78 8.08
CA ILE A 226 27.90 1.49 9.23
C ILE A 226 28.37 0.50 10.32
N TYR A 227 27.54 -0.48 10.66
CA TYR A 227 27.76 -1.34 11.84
C TYR A 227 28.23 -2.75 11.50
N GLY A 228 28.11 -3.17 10.24
CA GLY A 228 28.55 -4.46 9.73
C GLY A 228 27.38 -5.33 9.24
N PRO A 229 27.65 -6.32 8.38
CA PRO A 229 26.60 -7.16 7.79
C PRO A 229 25.75 -7.88 8.85
N GLY A 230 24.42 -7.78 8.74
CA GLY A 230 23.47 -8.42 9.65
C GLY A 230 23.08 -7.58 10.87
N SER A 231 23.63 -6.39 11.01
CA SER A 231 23.30 -5.45 12.10
C SER A 231 21.86 -4.92 12.00
N ALA A 232 21.38 -4.67 10.79
CA ALA A 232 20.00 -4.25 10.55
C ALA A 232 19.01 -5.38 10.89
N GLU A 233 19.32 -6.61 10.47
CA GLU A 233 18.52 -7.78 10.82
C GLU A 233 18.49 -8.02 12.33
N TYR A 234 19.62 -7.84 13.03
CA TYR A 234 19.68 -7.93 14.48
C TYR A 234 18.78 -6.90 15.17
N LEU A 235 18.84 -5.62 14.76
CA LEU A 235 17.97 -4.57 15.28
C LEU A 235 16.49 -4.86 15.00
N PHE A 236 16.20 -5.33 13.79
CA PHE A 236 14.86 -5.70 13.37
C PHE A 236 14.28 -6.82 14.25
N GLN A 237 15.06 -7.88 14.48
CA GLN A 237 14.67 -9.02 15.33
C GLN A 237 14.52 -8.63 16.80
N ALA A 238 15.45 -7.83 17.34
CA ALA A 238 15.38 -7.32 18.70
C ALA A 238 14.10 -6.51 18.94
N THR A 239 13.74 -5.65 17.99
CA THR A 239 12.52 -4.83 18.01
C THR A 239 11.25 -5.68 17.86
N CYS A 240 11.25 -6.66 16.95
CA CYS A 240 10.14 -7.60 16.82
C CYS A 240 9.91 -8.37 18.13
N TYR A 241 10.97 -8.88 18.77
CA TYR A 241 10.87 -9.57 20.05
C TYR A 241 10.29 -8.65 21.14
N TYR A 242 10.81 -7.42 21.27
CA TYR A 242 10.26 -6.42 22.19
C TYR A 242 8.75 -6.24 21.98
N CYS A 243 8.32 -6.01 20.75
CA CYS A 243 6.91 -5.83 20.43
C CYS A 243 6.06 -7.03 20.87
N THR A 244 6.53 -8.28 20.72
CA THR A 244 5.79 -9.47 21.20
C THR A 244 5.61 -9.53 22.72
N LYS A 245 6.55 -8.95 23.49
CA LYS A 245 6.46 -8.88 24.96
C LYS A 245 5.56 -7.77 25.45
N HIS A 246 5.24 -6.82 24.57
CA HIS A 246 4.49 -5.60 24.88
C HIS A 246 3.16 -5.48 24.10
N GLU A 247 2.66 -6.58 23.52
CA GLU A 247 1.41 -6.61 22.74
C GLU A 247 0.19 -6.09 23.52
N ASP A 248 0.20 -6.20 24.85
CA ASP A 248 -0.85 -5.68 25.71
C ASP A 248 -0.66 -4.18 26.05
N ASN A 249 -0.46 -3.36 25.02
CA ASN A 249 -0.32 -1.91 25.16
C ASN A 249 -1.70 -1.22 25.25
N PRO A 250 -1.93 -0.29 26.20
CA PRO A 250 -3.23 0.37 26.35
C PRO A 250 -3.69 1.19 25.13
N THR A 251 -2.76 1.83 24.41
CA THR A 251 -3.04 2.62 23.20
C THR A 251 -3.58 1.71 22.10
N ASP A 252 -2.91 0.57 21.90
CA ASP A 252 -3.31 -0.42 20.90
C ASP A 252 -4.61 -1.13 21.29
N ARG A 253 -4.78 -1.47 22.58
CA ARG A 253 -6.02 -2.07 23.09
C ARG A 253 -7.23 -1.18 22.84
N ASN A 254 -7.10 0.13 23.01
CA ASN A 254 -8.19 1.07 22.73
C ASN A 254 -8.62 1.05 21.25
N LEU A 255 -7.65 1.03 20.33
CA LEU A 255 -7.91 0.90 18.90
C LEU A 255 -8.59 -0.44 18.57
N ILE A 256 -8.03 -1.53 19.07
CA ILE A 256 -8.56 -2.90 18.88
C ILE A 256 -10.00 -3.00 19.38
N ASP A 257 -10.26 -2.50 20.58
CA ASP A 257 -11.59 -2.49 21.17
C ASP A 257 -12.58 -1.67 20.33
N ALA A 258 -12.17 -0.51 19.81
CA ALA A 258 -13.03 0.31 18.96
C ALA A 258 -13.40 -0.43 17.66
N LEU A 259 -12.43 -1.11 17.03
CA LEU A 259 -12.62 -1.90 15.82
C LEU A 259 -13.52 -3.13 16.05
N ASN A 260 -13.33 -3.84 17.16
CA ASN A 260 -14.19 -4.97 17.54
C ASN A 260 -15.62 -4.49 17.86
N ASN A 261 -15.76 -3.36 18.53
CA ASN A 261 -17.08 -2.83 18.88
C ASN A 261 -17.86 -2.33 17.66
N ILE A 262 -17.21 -1.63 16.71
CA ILE A 262 -17.89 -1.17 15.50
C ILE A 262 -18.38 -2.36 14.65
N GLU A 263 -17.62 -3.46 14.60
CA GLU A 263 -18.08 -4.69 13.96
C GLU A 263 -19.32 -5.23 14.65
N ASN A 264 -19.25 -5.42 15.97
CA ASN A 264 -20.32 -6.00 16.77
C ASN A 264 -21.63 -5.20 16.62
N LEU A 265 -21.53 -3.87 16.57
CA LEU A 265 -22.67 -2.99 16.29
C LEU A 265 -23.23 -3.21 14.87
N GLY A 266 -22.37 -3.38 13.87
CA GLY A 266 -22.76 -3.73 12.50
C GLY A 266 -23.49 -5.07 12.42
N ARG A 267 -22.98 -6.11 13.10
CA ARG A 267 -23.63 -7.43 13.20
C ARG A 267 -24.99 -7.37 13.90
N LYS A 268 -25.10 -6.53 14.93
CA LYS A 268 -26.36 -6.24 15.63
C LYS A 268 -27.29 -5.29 14.85
N LYS A 269 -26.93 -4.89 13.63
CA LYS A 269 -27.73 -4.04 12.73
C LYS A 269 -28.08 -2.67 13.32
N TYR A 270 -27.15 -2.07 14.05
CA TYR A 270 -27.27 -0.67 14.44
C TYR A 270 -27.32 0.23 13.20
N THR A 271 -27.71 1.49 13.37
CA THR A 271 -27.65 2.47 12.28
C THR A 271 -26.24 3.06 12.20
N THR A 272 -25.67 3.17 11.00
CA THR A 272 -24.27 3.62 10.80
C THR A 272 -23.99 5.02 11.35
N GLY A 273 -25.01 5.84 11.53
CA GLY A 273 -24.93 7.20 12.07
C GLY A 273 -25.35 7.34 13.54
N SER A 274 -25.64 6.23 14.25
CA SER A 274 -26.01 6.26 15.67
C SER A 274 -24.86 6.77 16.53
N GLU A 275 -25.17 7.28 17.72
CA GLU A 275 -24.17 7.79 18.65
C GLU A 275 -23.16 6.71 19.06
N GLU A 276 -23.62 5.47 19.31
CA GLU A 276 -22.76 4.35 19.72
C GLU A 276 -21.75 3.98 18.62
N VAL A 277 -22.20 3.97 17.38
CA VAL A 277 -21.37 3.65 16.21
C VAL A 277 -20.36 4.77 15.96
N GLN A 278 -20.83 6.01 15.97
CA GLN A 278 -19.98 7.18 15.71
C GLN A 278 -18.99 7.42 16.85
N ALA A 279 -19.31 7.02 18.09
CA ALA A 279 -18.36 7.00 19.20
C ALA A 279 -17.21 6.00 18.97
N GLN A 280 -17.45 4.83 18.37
CA GLN A 280 -16.36 3.92 18.01
C GLN A 280 -15.50 4.47 16.88
N VAL A 281 -16.12 5.09 15.85
CA VAL A 281 -15.35 5.75 14.77
C VAL A 281 -14.50 6.89 15.33
N LYS A 282 -15.03 7.65 16.29
CA LYS A 282 -14.28 8.69 17.00
C LYS A 282 -13.05 8.13 17.71
N ARG A 283 -13.17 7.01 18.44
CA ARG A 283 -12.02 6.37 19.11
C ARG A 283 -10.94 5.93 18.11
N ILE A 284 -11.34 5.41 16.95
CA ILE A 284 -10.41 5.07 15.86
C ILE A 284 -9.73 6.34 15.33
N HIS A 285 -10.48 7.43 15.15
CA HIS A 285 -9.90 8.71 14.75
C HIS A 285 -8.91 9.25 15.78
N GLU A 286 -9.28 9.25 17.06
CA GLU A 286 -8.45 9.72 18.18
C GLU A 286 -7.11 8.97 18.25
N PHE A 287 -7.08 7.67 17.95
CA PHE A 287 -5.83 6.92 17.82
C PHE A 287 -4.89 7.57 16.79
N PHE A 288 -5.39 7.86 15.59
CA PHE A 288 -4.57 8.50 14.54
C PHE A 288 -4.26 9.96 14.87
N SER A 289 -5.20 10.70 15.46
CA SER A 289 -5.01 12.10 15.87
C SER A 289 -3.91 12.28 16.91
N ASN A 290 -3.60 11.23 17.66
CA ASN A 290 -2.53 11.23 18.66
C ASN A 290 -1.14 10.92 18.07
N ILE A 291 -1.01 10.77 16.75
CA ILE A 291 0.29 10.58 16.07
C ILE A 291 0.90 11.96 15.80
N PRO A 292 1.95 12.39 16.54
CA PRO A 292 2.46 13.77 16.46
C PRO A 292 3.06 14.14 15.11
N ALA A 293 3.71 13.19 14.42
CA ALA A 293 4.29 13.43 13.11
C ALA A 293 3.28 13.47 11.95
N MET A 294 1.99 13.42 12.23
CA MET A 294 0.96 13.45 11.21
C MET A 294 0.08 14.69 11.41
N SER A 295 -0.17 15.43 10.33
CA SER A 295 -1.05 16.60 10.37
C SER A 295 -2.53 16.20 10.53
N GLN A 296 -3.35 17.11 11.04
CA GLN A 296 -4.81 16.91 11.14
C GLN A 296 -5.45 16.51 9.81
N ALA A 297 -5.01 17.13 8.70
CA ALA A 297 -5.48 16.77 7.37
C ALA A 297 -5.10 15.34 6.97
N ALA A 298 -3.90 14.88 7.37
CA ALA A 298 -3.43 13.53 7.12
C ALA A 298 -4.18 12.49 7.99
N HIS A 299 -4.52 12.80 9.25
CA HIS A 299 -5.37 11.95 10.10
C HIS A 299 -6.73 11.68 9.46
N LEU A 300 -7.38 12.74 8.97
CA LEU A 300 -8.67 12.64 8.30
C LEU A 300 -8.60 11.92 6.96
N SER A 301 -7.54 12.15 6.19
CA SER A 301 -7.28 11.42 4.96
C SER A 301 -7.09 9.92 5.23
N LEU A 302 -6.36 9.60 6.31
CA LEU A 302 -6.13 8.25 6.79
C LEU A 302 -7.42 7.51 7.06
N LEU A 303 -8.26 8.10 7.91
CA LEU A 303 -9.55 7.54 8.26
C LEU A 303 -10.46 7.37 7.02
N ASN A 304 -10.50 8.34 6.11
CA ASN A 304 -11.30 8.25 4.89
C ASN A 304 -10.88 7.07 4.00
N ASN A 305 -9.58 6.83 3.82
CA ASN A 305 -9.14 5.73 2.97
C ASN A 305 -9.37 4.37 3.61
N ILE A 306 -9.27 4.26 4.95
CA ILE A 306 -9.73 3.06 5.66
C ILE A 306 -11.22 2.82 5.33
N GLY A 307 -12.05 3.86 5.41
CA GLY A 307 -13.46 3.78 5.00
C GLY A 307 -13.64 3.36 3.54
N ASN A 308 -12.85 3.88 2.61
CA ASN A 308 -12.88 3.50 1.19
C ASN A 308 -12.42 2.06 0.94
N MET A 309 -11.41 1.59 1.68
CA MET A 309 -10.90 0.23 1.63
C MET A 309 -12.00 -0.77 2.00
N PHE A 310 -12.66 -0.58 3.16
CA PHE A 310 -13.82 -1.39 3.55
C PHE A 310 -15.02 -1.24 2.59
N GLY A 311 -15.13 -0.11 1.89
CA GLY A 311 -16.15 0.14 0.88
C GLY A 311 -15.88 -0.52 -0.47
N SER A 312 -14.65 -0.97 -0.71
CA SER A 312 -14.21 -1.52 -1.99
C SER A 312 -14.90 -2.83 -2.32
N LYS A 313 -14.97 -3.14 -3.62
CA LYS A 313 -15.53 -4.42 -4.09
C LYS A 313 -14.78 -5.61 -3.50
N THR A 314 -13.45 -5.54 -3.48
CA THR A 314 -12.58 -6.58 -2.94
C THR A 314 -12.91 -6.92 -1.49
N TYR A 315 -13.01 -5.91 -0.61
CA TYR A 315 -13.28 -6.14 0.81
C TYR A 315 -14.73 -6.56 1.07
N LYS A 316 -15.71 -6.05 0.30
CA LYS A 316 -17.10 -6.54 0.37
C LYS A 316 -17.21 -8.00 -0.07
N GLU A 317 -16.48 -8.41 -1.11
CA GLU A 317 -16.44 -9.81 -1.52
C GLU A 317 -15.79 -10.69 -0.45
N LEU A 318 -14.71 -10.20 0.17
CA LEU A 318 -13.94 -10.92 1.18
C LEU A 318 -14.68 -11.08 2.52
N ILE A 319 -15.19 -9.97 3.06
CA ILE A 319 -15.78 -9.85 4.40
C ILE A 319 -17.28 -10.13 4.38
N ASP A 320 -17.98 -9.54 3.41
CA ASP A 320 -19.43 -9.60 3.35
C ASP A 320 -19.91 -10.78 2.49
N ASN A 321 -19.00 -11.63 1.99
CA ASN A 321 -19.28 -12.70 1.02
C ASN A 321 -20.10 -12.20 -0.17
N GLY A 322 -19.84 -10.97 -0.61
CA GLY A 322 -20.53 -10.31 -1.72
C GLY A 322 -21.89 -9.70 -1.37
N ALA A 323 -22.31 -9.68 -0.09
CA ALA A 323 -23.53 -9.00 0.32
C ALA A 323 -23.42 -7.47 0.15
N GLU A 324 -24.48 -6.83 -0.38
CA GLU A 324 -24.48 -5.39 -0.62
C GLU A 324 -24.42 -4.54 0.66
N ARG A 325 -24.94 -5.08 1.77
CA ARG A 325 -25.01 -4.40 3.08
C ARG A 325 -24.56 -5.33 4.22
N GLY A 326 -23.30 -5.77 4.16
CA GLY A 326 -22.66 -6.49 5.25
C GLY A 326 -21.87 -5.58 6.21
N VAL A 327 -20.98 -6.20 6.98
CA VAL A 327 -20.12 -5.57 7.99
C VAL A 327 -19.12 -4.61 7.35
N SER A 328 -18.49 -4.98 6.24
CA SER A 328 -17.53 -4.12 5.52
C SER A 328 -18.21 -2.87 4.99
N TRP A 329 -19.38 -3.03 4.37
CA TRP A 329 -20.22 -1.88 3.98
C TRP A 329 -20.59 -1.01 5.19
N PHE A 330 -20.96 -1.62 6.31
CA PHE A 330 -21.35 -0.90 7.53
C PHE A 330 -20.21 -0.03 8.07
N ILE A 331 -19.02 -0.60 8.23
CA ILE A 331 -17.82 0.11 8.71
C ILE A 331 -17.47 1.26 7.75
N SER A 332 -17.45 0.99 6.44
CA SER A 332 -17.21 2.00 5.40
C SER A 332 -18.17 3.17 5.54
N ARG A 333 -19.48 2.88 5.68
CA ARG A 333 -20.50 3.91 5.76
C ARG A 333 -20.45 4.72 7.06
N ALA A 334 -20.16 4.06 8.18
CA ALA A 334 -19.99 4.72 9.47
C ALA A 334 -18.82 5.73 9.43
N ILE A 335 -17.68 5.33 8.87
CA ILE A 335 -16.51 6.18 8.69
C ILE A 335 -16.83 7.38 7.79
N GLN A 336 -17.49 7.15 6.64
CA GLN A 336 -17.87 8.24 5.73
C GLN A 336 -18.75 9.29 6.41
N ILE A 337 -19.75 8.85 7.19
CA ILE A 337 -20.64 9.78 7.92
C ILE A 337 -19.83 10.63 8.91
N TYR A 338 -18.92 10.00 9.66
CA TYR A 338 -18.07 10.69 10.62
C TYR A 338 -17.18 11.74 9.95
N CYS A 339 -16.48 11.36 8.88
CA CYS A 339 -15.61 12.26 8.12
C CYS A 339 -16.39 13.42 7.46
N THR A 340 -17.61 13.18 6.97
CA THR A 340 -18.46 14.26 6.44
C THR A 340 -18.84 15.26 7.54
N ARG A 341 -19.26 14.78 8.72
CA ARG A 341 -19.63 15.65 9.85
C ARG A 341 -18.47 16.51 10.34
N LEU A 342 -17.26 15.93 10.40
CA LEU A 342 -16.07 16.70 10.80
C LEU A 342 -15.75 17.83 9.82
N LYS A 343 -15.80 17.56 8.51
CA LYS A 343 -15.59 18.60 7.49
C LYS A 343 -16.64 19.71 7.60
N GLU A 344 -17.91 19.37 7.79
CA GLU A 344 -18.99 20.34 7.95
C GLU A 344 -18.79 21.24 9.18
N ASN A 345 -18.30 20.69 10.29
CA ASN A 345 -18.01 21.45 11.51
C ASN A 345 -16.78 22.38 11.36
N GLU A 346 -15.74 21.96 10.64
CA GLU A 346 -14.57 22.82 10.35
C GLU A 346 -14.96 24.08 9.54
N PHE A 347 -15.87 23.95 8.56
CA PHE A 347 -16.37 25.10 7.79
C PHE A 347 -17.24 26.07 8.61
N THR A 348 -17.84 25.61 9.72
CA THR A 348 -18.63 26.47 10.62
C THR A 348 -17.78 27.23 11.63
N GLU A 349 -16.58 26.76 11.97
CA GLU A 349 -15.67 27.48 12.88
C GLU A 349 -14.86 28.57 12.16
N ASP A 350 -14.56 28.41 10.87
CA ASP A 350 -13.87 29.43 10.05
C ASP A 350 -14.77 30.62 9.62
N THR A 351 -16.05 30.61 9.99
CA THR A 351 -17.04 31.63 9.60
C THR A 351 -17.60 32.46 10.76
N VAL A 352 -17.03 32.35 11.96
CA VAL A 352 -17.46 33.06 13.18
C VAL A 352 -16.43 34.07 13.67
#